data_AF-A0A4D4MYX9-F1
#
_entry.id   AF-A0A4D4MYX9-F1
#
_cell.length_a   1.000
_cell.length_b   1.000
_cell.length_c   1.000
_cell.angle_alpha   90.00
_cell.angle_beta   90.00
_cell.angle_gamma   90.00
#
_symmetry.space_group_name_H-M   'P 1'
#
loop_
_entity.id
_entity.type
_entity.pdbx_description
1 polymer ?
#
loop_
_entity_poly.entity_id
_entity_poly.type
_entity_poly.pdbx_seq_one_letter_code
_entity_poly.pdbx_strand_id
1 'polypeptide(L)'
;MLVPLYEAVHERLEVGPGTRLLGLGCGSGLALLTAASRGAAVTGVDTRVPERLALARERLLPESRGTRARTDPRIVDGTPRTRPPLPGNPGTTW
;
A
#
# COMPACT_ATOMS: atom_id res chain seq x y z
N MET A 1 -20.07 -2.17 9.17
CA MET A 1 -19.43 -2.61 7.91
C MET A 1 -18.95 -1.38 7.14
N LEU A 2 -17.64 -1.17 6.99
CA LEU A 2 -17.08 0.02 6.33
C LEU A 2 -16.75 -0.19 4.84
N VAL A 3 -16.92 -1.40 4.33
CA VAL A 3 -16.62 -1.75 2.93
C VAL A 3 -17.39 -0.87 1.93
N PRO A 4 -18.71 -0.63 2.09
CA PRO A 4 -19.44 0.22 1.14
C PRO A 4 -18.92 1.67 1.10
N LEU A 5 -18.43 2.18 2.23
CA LEU A 5 -17.82 3.51 2.29
C LEU A 5 -16.51 3.56 1.52
N TYR A 6 -15.63 2.58 1.70
CA TYR A 6 -14.37 2.52 0.95
C TYR A 6 -14.61 2.38 -0.55
N GLU A 7 -15.60 1.60 -0.95
CA GLU A 7 -15.97 1.45 -2.36
C GLU A 7 -16.47 2.75 -2.97
N ALA A 8 -17.37 3.47 -2.29
CA ALA A 8 -17.88 4.76 -2.74
C ALA A 8 -16.78 5.82 -2.83
N VAL A 9 -15.83 5.83 -1.88
CA VAL A 9 -14.67 6.72 -1.93
C VAL A 9 -13.77 6.39 -3.12
N HIS A 10 -13.44 5.11 -3.33
CA HIS A 10 -12.60 4.68 -4.45
C HIS A 10 -13.26 4.91 -5.81
N GLU A 11 -14.59 4.77 -5.90
CA GLU A 11 -15.36 5.12 -7.09
C GLU A 11 -15.29 6.62 -7.37
N ARG A 12 -15.54 7.46 -6.35
CA ARG A 12 -15.48 8.92 -6.51
C ARG A 12 -14.08 9.45 -6.82
N LEU A 13 -13.04 8.73 -6.41
CA LEU A 13 -11.63 9.03 -6.71
C LEU A 13 -11.12 8.33 -7.97
N GLU A 14 -11.97 7.59 -8.68
CA GLU A 14 -11.62 6.85 -9.90
C GLU A 14 -10.40 5.94 -9.71
N VAL A 15 -10.32 5.29 -8.55
CA VAL A 15 -9.19 4.41 -8.20
C VAL A 15 -9.22 3.19 -9.12
N GLY A 16 -8.15 3.04 -9.90
CA GLY A 16 -8.01 1.96 -10.87
C GLY A 16 -6.58 1.80 -11.38
N PRO A 17 -6.40 1.18 -12.57
CA PRO A 17 -5.10 1.06 -13.21
C PRO A 17 -4.43 2.42 -13.39
N GLY A 18 -3.15 2.53 -12.97
CA GLY A 18 -2.39 3.78 -13.04
C GLY A 18 -2.52 4.68 -11.81
N THR A 19 -3.51 4.44 -10.94
CA THR A 19 -3.61 5.14 -9.65
C THR A 19 -2.51 4.68 -8.69
N ARG A 20 -1.84 5.63 -8.03
CA ARG A 20 -0.89 5.39 -6.94
C ARG A 20 -1.50 5.89 -5.62
N LEU A 21 -1.81 4.97 -4.71
CA LEU A 21 -2.53 5.29 -3.48
C LEU A 21 -1.64 5.06 -2.25
N LEU A 22 -1.56 6.08 -1.38
CA LEU A 22 -0.86 6.02 -0.09
C LEU A 22 -1.88 6.04 1.06
N GLY A 23 -1.95 4.96 1.83
CA GLY A 23 -2.77 4.87 3.03
C GLY A 23 -1.97 5.16 4.29
N LEU A 24 -2.31 6.24 5.00
CA LEU A 24 -1.71 6.61 6.29
C LEU A 24 -2.58 6.11 7.45
N GLY A 25 -1.98 5.36 8.37
CA GLY A 25 -2.73 4.60 9.37
C GLY A 25 -3.57 3.51 8.72
N CYS A 26 -2.96 2.70 7.84
CA CYS A 26 -3.67 1.73 7.02
C CYS A 26 -4.32 0.57 7.81
N GLY A 27 -4.00 0.44 9.10
CA GLY A 27 -4.52 -0.59 9.99
C GLY A 27 -4.26 -1.98 9.42
N SER A 28 -5.32 -2.78 9.31
CA SER A 28 -5.26 -4.14 8.76
C SER A 28 -5.34 -4.19 7.23
N GLY A 29 -5.20 -3.06 6.54
CA GLY A 29 -5.04 -2.99 5.10
C GLY A 29 -6.33 -3.18 4.27
N LEU A 30 -7.52 -3.23 4.88
CA LEU A 30 -8.75 -3.54 4.15
C LEU A 30 -9.08 -2.53 3.03
N ALA A 31 -8.89 -1.23 3.28
CA ALA A 31 -9.08 -0.20 2.25
C ALA A 31 -8.02 -0.32 1.13
N LEU A 32 -6.78 -0.70 1.48
CA LEU A 32 -5.74 -0.91 0.48
C LEU A 32 -6.02 -2.16 -0.37
N LEU A 33 -6.64 -3.19 0.23
CA LEU A 33 -7.02 -4.41 -0.48
C LEU A 33 -8.10 -4.11 -1.53
N THR A 34 -9.11 -3.31 -1.17
CA THR A 34 -10.17 -2.91 -2.12
C THR A 34 -9.68 -1.93 -3.18
N ALA A 35 -8.63 -1.13 -2.90
CA ALA A 35 -7.96 -0.33 -3.92
C ALA A 35 -7.09 -1.19 -4.85
N ALA A 36 -6.34 -2.15 -4.30
CA ALA A 36 -5.48 -3.06 -5.06
C ALA A 36 -6.30 -3.98 -5.97
N SER A 37 -7.46 -4.48 -5.53
CA SER A 37 -8.36 -5.28 -6.36
C SER A 37 -8.91 -4.52 -7.57
N ARG A 38 -8.91 -3.18 -7.52
CA ARG A 38 -9.25 -2.30 -8.65
C ARG A 38 -8.06 -2.03 -9.58
N GLY A 39 -6.88 -2.55 -9.30
CA GLY A 39 -5.67 -2.39 -10.10
C GLY A 39 -4.78 -1.21 -9.70
N ALA A 40 -5.04 -0.56 -8.55
CA ALA A 40 -4.20 0.51 -8.06
C ALA A 40 -2.89 0.00 -7.46
N ALA A 41 -1.82 0.77 -7.62
CA ALA A 41 -0.57 0.54 -6.90
C ALA A 41 -0.66 1.14 -5.50
N VAL A 42 -0.65 0.28 -4.47
CA VAL A 42 -0.92 0.71 -3.08
C VAL A 42 0.33 0.70 -2.22
N THR A 43 0.44 1.70 -1.35
CA THR A 43 1.43 1.73 -0.26
C THR A 43 0.69 2.04 1.04
N GLY A 44 0.85 1.18 2.05
CA GLY A 44 0.29 1.35 3.39
C GLY A 44 1.37 1.65 4.41
N VAL A 45 1.02 2.54 5.34
CA VAL A 45 1.86 2.92 6.47
C VAL A 45 1.01 2.87 7.74
N ASP A 46 1.47 2.19 8.78
CA ASP A 46 0.88 2.24 10.12
C ASP A 46 1.99 2.23 11.17
N THR A 47 1.71 2.79 12.34
CA THR A 47 2.66 2.93 13.46
C THR A 47 2.08 2.47 14.80
N ARG A 48 0.81 2.03 14.83
CA ARG A 48 0.07 1.87 16.09
C ARG A 48 0.08 0.45 16.62
N VAL A 49 -0.12 -0.55 15.76
CA VAL A 49 -0.38 -1.94 16.19
C VAL A 49 0.30 -2.92 15.23
N PRO A 50 1.43 -3.54 15.62
CA PRO A 50 2.20 -4.46 14.76
C PRO A 50 1.38 -5.64 14.22
N GLU A 51 0.45 -6.17 15.01
CA GLU A 51 -0.42 -7.29 14.63
C GLU A 51 -1.35 -6.92 13.48
N ARG A 52 -1.84 -5.67 13.44
CA ARG A 52 -2.64 -5.19 12.32
C ARG A 52 -1.80 -5.08 11.05
N LEU A 53 -0.54 -4.66 11.18
CA LEU A 53 0.37 -4.56 10.05
C LEU A 53 0.75 -5.95 9.51
N ALA A 54 0.94 -6.94 10.38
CA ALA A 54 1.15 -8.34 10.00
C ALA A 54 -0.05 -8.86 9.20
N LEU A 55 -1.27 -8.64 9.69
CA LEU A 55 -2.50 -9.00 8.97
C LEU A 55 -2.65 -8.24 7.64
N ALA A 56 -2.25 -6.97 7.58
CA ALA A 56 -2.25 -6.21 6.33
C ALA A 56 -1.29 -6.82 5.29
N ARG A 57 -0.11 -7.28 5.71
CA ARG A 57 0.87 -7.96 4.85
C ARG A 57 0.33 -9.27 4.31
N GLU A 58 -0.24 -10.11 5.18
CA GLU A 58 -0.86 -11.39 4.79
C GLU A 58 -1.94 -11.20 3.72
N ARG A 59 -2.76 -10.15 3.85
CA ARG A 59 -3.83 -9.85 2.88
C ARG A 59 -3.35 -9.32 1.55
N LEU A 60 -2.24 -8.57 1.53
CA LEU A 60 -1.82 -7.76 0.38
C LEU A 60 -0.62 -8.33 -0.37
N LEU A 61 0.15 -9.21 0.25
CA LEU A 61 1.36 -9.78 -0.36
C LEU A 61 1.07 -11.24 -0.73
N PRO A 62 0.97 -11.57 -2.04
CA PRO A 62 0.81 -12.96 -2.45
C PRO A 62 2.05 -13.79 -2.09
N GLU A 63 1.84 -15.08 -1.76
CA GLU A 63 2.90 -16.02 -1.33
C GLU A 63 3.93 -16.34 -2.44
N SER A 64 3.62 -16.07 -3.71
CA SER A 64 4.45 -16.47 -4.86
C SER A 64 4.89 -15.29 -5.71
N ARG A 65 6.22 -15.07 -5.73
CA ARG A 65 6.96 -14.04 -6.46
C ARG A 65 6.91 -14.28 -7.98
N GLY A 66 6.04 -13.56 -8.68
CA GLY A 66 6.18 -13.27 -10.12
C GLY A 66 6.85 -11.92 -10.34
N THR A 67 7.35 -11.67 -11.56
CA THR A 67 8.02 -10.42 -12.00
C THR A 67 7.37 -9.18 -11.39
N ARG A 68 8.09 -8.47 -10.50
CA ARG A 68 7.56 -7.33 -9.71
C ARG A 68 6.82 -6.36 -10.63
N ALA A 69 5.49 -6.37 -10.56
CA ALA A 69 4.68 -5.42 -11.29
C ALA A 69 4.78 -4.06 -10.57
N ARG A 70 4.59 -2.97 -11.32
CA ARG A 70 4.54 -1.61 -10.74
C ARG A 70 3.39 -1.44 -9.72
N THR A 71 2.51 -2.44 -9.63
CA THR A 71 1.32 -2.54 -8.79
C THR A 71 1.52 -3.35 -7.51
N ASP A 72 2.71 -3.88 -7.23
CA ASP A 72 2.95 -4.67 -6.01
C ASP A 72 2.65 -3.83 -4.75
N PRO A 73 1.73 -4.30 -3.88
CA PRO A 73 1.42 -3.63 -2.63
C PRO A 73 2.66 -3.50 -1.74
N ARG A 74 2.83 -2.35 -1.08
CA ARG A 74 3.91 -2.12 -0.12
C ARG A 74 3.36 -1.78 1.25
N ILE A 75 3.87 -2.41 2.30
CA ILE A 75 3.44 -2.17 3.68
C ILE A 75 4.65 -1.82 4.54
N VAL A 76 4.68 -0.57 5.00
CA VAL A 76 5.79 0.03 5.74
C VAL A 76 5.37 0.22 7.19
N ASP A 77 6.23 -0.19 8.11
CA ASP A 77 6.13 0.17 9.52
C ASP A 77 6.86 1.51 9.73
N GLY A 78 6.22 2.50 10.36
CA GLY A 78 6.85 3.78 10.68
C GLY A 78 6.35 4.99 9.88
N THR A 79 7.25 5.94 9.57
CA THR A 79 6.91 7.13 8.75
C THR A 79 7.15 6.84 7.27
N PRO A 80 6.43 7.51 6.33
CA PRO A 80 6.64 7.35 4.89
C PRO A 80 7.98 7.94 4.43
N ARG A 81 9.11 7.40 4.88
CA ARG A 81 10.45 7.66 4.36
C ARG A 81 11.12 6.35 3.95
N THR A 82 10.87 5.95 2.72
CA THR A 82 11.77 5.08 1.97
C THR A 82 11.56 5.35 0.48
N ARG A 83 12.35 6.27 -0.07
CA ARG A 83 12.62 6.28 -1.50
C ARG A 83 13.66 5.19 -1.74
N PRO A 84 13.43 4.19 -2.62
CA PRO A 84 14.55 3.31 -3.02
C PRO A 84 15.66 4.20 -3.60
N PRO A 85 16.94 3.96 -3.27
CA PRO A 85 18.03 4.74 -3.81
C PRO A 85 17.95 4.67 -5.34
N LEU A 86 18.05 5.83 -6.00
CA LEU A 86 18.18 5.87 -7.45
C LEU A 86 19.46 5.08 -7.80
N PRO A 87 19.42 4.17 -8.78
CA PRO A 87 20.66 3.56 -9.26
C PRO A 87 21.56 4.69 -9.77
N GLY A 88 22.65 4.96 -9.04
CA GLY A 88 23.66 5.94 -9.42
C GLY A 88 23.86 7.17 -8.52
N ASN A 89 23.27 7.28 -7.33
CA ASN A 89 23.65 8.37 -6.41
C ASN A 89 24.33 7.87 -5.12
N PRO A 90 25.68 7.89 -5.04
CA PRO A 90 26.40 7.71 -3.80
C PRO A 90 26.33 9.02 -3.00
N GLY A 91 25.39 9.10 -2.07
CA GLY A 91 25.43 10.11 -1.01
C GLY A 91 24.27 11.09 -1.04
N THR A 92 23.36 10.94 -0.09
CA THR A 92 22.96 12.05 0.79
C THR A 92 22.27 11.46 2.01
N THR A 93 23.06 11.28 3.07
CA THR A 93 22.58 11.25 4.46
C THR A 93 22.26 12.69 4.87
N TRP A 94 21.01 12.95 5.24
CA TRP A 94 20.62 13.96 6.23
C TRP A 94 19.52 13.35 7.08
#